data_AF-A0A2I2FVG3-F1
#
_entry.id   AF-A0A2I2FVG3-F1
#
_cell.length_a   1.000
_cell.length_b   1.000
_cell.length_c   1.000
_cell.angle_alpha   90.00
_cell.angle_beta   90.00
_cell.angle_gamma   90.00
#
_symmetry.space_group_name_H-M   'P 1'
#
loop_
_entity.id
_entity.type
_entity.pdbx_description
1 polymer ?
#
loop_
_entity_poly.entity_id
_entity_poly.type
_entity_poly.pdbx_seq_one_letter_code
_entity_poly.pdbx_strand_id
1 'polypeptide(L)'
;TQTPVSMENRLRPAADIINRIIWDSNYDSANYIIGYEDRFEGRLEVGIGSWKKESTDEEFIPQHRVLYIKRKSDGEIMWDRRRRIDKLFLSGNSAFDFLAFLS
;
A
#
# COMPACT_ATOMS: atom_id res chain seq x y z
N THR A 1 12.95 -21.02 17.59
CA THR A 1 12.44 -19.64 17.51
C THR A 1 13.18 -18.95 16.40
N GLN A 2 12.54 -18.69 15.26
CA GLN A 2 13.24 -18.16 14.08
C GLN A 2 13.14 -16.63 14.14
N THR A 3 14.22 -15.98 14.54
CA THR A 3 14.35 -14.52 14.48
C THR A 3 14.30 -14.13 13.00
N PRO A 4 13.37 -13.29 12.54
CA PRO A 4 13.31 -12.92 11.13
C PRO A 4 14.59 -12.17 10.78
N VAL A 5 15.32 -12.69 9.79
CA VAL A 5 16.49 -12.05 9.21
C VAL A 5 16.07 -10.64 8.77
N SER A 6 16.73 -9.62 9.32
CA SER A 6 16.55 -8.22 8.96
C SER A 6 16.86 -8.01 7.46
N MET A 7 15.85 -8.21 6.62
CA MET A 7 15.89 -7.94 5.18
C MET A 7 15.79 -6.43 4.95
N GLU A 8 16.89 -5.71 5.22
CA GLU A 8 17.20 -4.33 4.79
C GLU A 8 16.01 -3.40 4.50
N ASN A 9 15.17 -3.05 5.47
CA ASN A 9 14.20 -1.94 5.35
C ASN A 9 13.41 -1.85 4.02
N ARG A 10 13.20 -2.96 3.30
CA ARG A 10 12.68 -2.92 1.93
C ARG A 10 11.20 -2.63 2.00
N LEU A 11 10.75 -1.62 1.26
CA LEU A 11 9.34 -1.29 1.21
C LEU A 11 8.59 -2.40 0.48
N ARG A 12 7.54 -2.92 1.10
CA ARG A 12 6.64 -3.88 0.43
C ARG A 12 6.03 -3.27 -0.84
N PRO A 13 5.93 -4.02 -1.94
CA PRO A 13 5.27 -3.53 -3.15
C PRO A 13 3.76 -3.30 -2.91
N ALA A 14 3.16 -2.34 -3.63
CA ALA A 14 1.74 -2.01 -3.50
C ALA A 14 0.80 -3.23 -3.62
N ALA A 15 1.11 -4.21 -4.48
CA ALA A 15 0.28 -5.41 -4.63
C ALA A 15 0.20 -6.25 -3.35
N ASP A 16 1.28 -6.32 -2.55
CA ASP A 16 1.26 -7.02 -1.25
C ASP A 16 0.30 -6.31 -0.29
N ILE A 17 0.31 -4.97 -0.28
CA ILE A 17 -0.59 -4.15 0.54
C ILE A 17 -2.05 -4.31 0.12
N ILE A 18 -2.31 -4.26 -1.19
CA ILE A 18 -3.65 -4.44 -1.75
C ILE A 18 -4.17 -5.84 -1.42
N ASN A 19 -3.35 -6.88 -1.61
CA ASN A 19 -3.70 -8.24 -1.22
C ASN A 19 -4.01 -8.37 0.27
N ARG A 20 -3.21 -7.72 1.13
CA ARG A 20 -3.44 -7.72 2.58
C ARG A 20 -4.81 -7.17 2.92
N ILE A 21 -5.17 -6.03 2.36
CA ILE A 21 -6.45 -5.35 2.64
C ILE A 21 -7.65 -6.13 2.07
N ILE A 22 -7.51 -6.75 0.90
CA ILE A 22 -8.61 -7.50 0.27
C ILE A 22 -8.90 -8.81 1.00
N TRP A 23 -7.86 -9.54 1.42
CA TRP A 23 -8.01 -10.93 1.85
C TRP A 23 -7.96 -11.14 3.37
N ASP A 24 -7.47 -10.17 4.14
CA ASP A 24 -7.49 -10.25 5.59
C ASP A 24 -8.78 -9.64 6.16
N SER A 25 -9.55 -10.47 6.86
CA SER A 25 -10.83 -10.11 7.49
C SER A 25 -10.73 -9.02 8.55
N ASN A 26 -9.54 -8.70 9.04
CA ASN A 26 -9.31 -7.58 9.97
C ASN A 26 -9.42 -6.21 9.27
N TYR A 27 -9.48 -6.18 7.94
CA TYR A 27 -9.55 -4.95 7.15
C TYR A 27 -10.89 -4.87 6.40
N ASP A 28 -11.54 -3.71 6.49
CA ASP A 28 -12.66 -3.39 5.61
C ASP A 28 -12.14 -2.74 4.33
N SER A 29 -12.11 -3.50 3.24
CA SER A 29 -11.67 -3.01 1.92
C SER A 29 -12.40 -1.73 1.48
N ALA A 30 -13.68 -1.55 1.81
CA ALA A 30 -14.44 -0.37 1.43
C ALA A 30 -13.92 0.92 2.10
N ASN A 31 -13.13 0.79 3.17
CA ASN A 31 -12.48 1.89 3.87
C ASN A 31 -11.10 2.25 3.31
N TYR A 32 -10.70 1.74 2.13
CA TYR A 32 -9.38 2.03 1.55
C TYR A 32 -9.46 2.60 0.14
N ILE A 33 -8.56 3.55 -0.13
CA ILE A 33 -8.40 4.23 -1.41
C ILE A 33 -6.96 4.07 -1.90
N ILE A 34 -6.81 3.80 -3.19
CA ILE A 34 -5.54 3.79 -3.90
C ILE A 34 -5.40 5.10 -4.67
N GLY A 35 -4.30 5.82 -4.42
CA GLY A 35 -3.86 6.91 -5.27
C GLY A 35 -2.87 6.41 -6.31
N TYR A 36 -3.07 6.75 -7.57
CA TYR A 36 -2.23 6.32 -8.69
C TYR A 36 -2.00 7.44 -9.71
N GLU A 37 -0.99 7.25 -10.55
CA GLU A 37 -0.72 8.12 -11.70
C GLU A 37 -1.34 7.50 -12.97
N ASP A 38 -2.30 8.18 -13.56
CA ASP A 38 -2.86 7.89 -14.87
C ASP A 38 -2.02 8.54 -15.99
N ARG A 39 -2.03 7.93 -17.17
CA ARG A 39 -1.23 8.38 -18.32
C ARG A 39 -1.78 9.64 -18.99
N PHE A 40 -3.05 10.00 -18.75
CA PHE A 40 -3.71 11.14 -19.36
C PHE A 40 -4.17 12.16 -18.31
N GLU A 41 -4.80 11.69 -17.22
CA GLU A 41 -5.42 12.57 -16.23
C GLU A 41 -4.50 12.95 -15.06
N GLY A 42 -3.28 12.40 -15.01
CA GLY A 42 -2.35 12.65 -13.92
C GLY A 42 -2.76 11.89 -12.66
N ARG A 43 -2.92 12.54 -11.50
CA ARG A 43 -3.15 11.83 -10.24
C ARG A 43 -4.63 11.58 -10.00
N LEU A 44 -5.00 10.31 -9.86
CA LEU A 44 -6.35 9.87 -9.58
C LEU A 44 -6.42 9.01 -8.32
N GLU A 45 -7.63 8.89 -7.77
CA GLU A 45 -7.94 8.05 -6.61
C GLU A 45 -9.09 7.10 -6.95
N VAL A 46 -8.98 5.85 -6.52
CA VAL A 46 -10.03 4.84 -6.67
C VAL A 46 -10.16 4.00 -5.40
N GLY A 47 -11.38 3.57 -5.08
CA GLY A 47 -11.60 2.63 -3.98
C GLY A 47 -10.90 1.30 -4.25
N ILE A 48 -10.37 0.65 -3.20
CA ILE A 48 -9.60 -0.58 -3.37
C ILE A 48 -10.43 -1.71 -4.00
N GLY A 49 -11.73 -1.76 -3.72
CA GLY A 49 -12.64 -2.76 -4.29
C GLY A 49 -12.88 -2.59 -5.79
N SER A 50 -12.63 -1.39 -6.32
CA SER A 50 -12.72 -1.09 -7.76
C SER A 50 -11.36 -1.19 -8.47
N TRP A 51 -10.28 -1.47 -7.74
CA TRP A 51 -8.96 -1.67 -8.32
C TRP A 51 -8.88 -3.02 -9.06
N LYS A 52 -8.94 -2.97 -10.38
CA LYS A 52 -8.80 -4.14 -11.24
C LYS A 52 -7.32 -4.46 -11.46
N LYS A 53 -6.95 -5.73 -11.27
CA LYS A 53 -5.60 -6.25 -11.54
C LYS A 53 -5.37 -6.66 -13.00
N GLU A 54 -6.38 -6.58 -13.87
CA GLU A 54 -6.32 -7.27 -15.16
C GLU A 54 -5.57 -6.48 -16.24
N SER A 55 -4.53 -7.13 -16.76
CA SER A 55 -3.59 -6.66 -17.78
C SER A 55 -4.09 -6.76 -19.22
N THR A 56 -5.31 -7.26 -19.44
CA THR A 56 -5.90 -7.50 -20.76
C THR A 56 -6.80 -6.37 -21.26
N ASP A 57 -7.12 -5.40 -20.41
CA ASP A 57 -7.82 -4.17 -20.81
C ASP A 57 -6.83 -3.11 -21.28
N GLU A 58 -7.21 -2.33 -22.30
CA GLU A 58 -6.44 -1.17 -22.78
C GLU A 58 -6.22 -0.10 -21.68
N GLU A 59 -7.01 -0.16 -20.60
CA GLU A 59 -7.01 0.74 -19.44
C GLU A 59 -6.37 0.11 -18.18
N PHE A 60 -5.59 -0.96 -18.33
CA PHE A 60 -4.86 -1.54 -17.21
C PHE A 60 -3.92 -0.51 -16.55
N ILE A 61 -4.05 -0.33 -15.23
CA ILE A 61 -3.16 0.51 -14.43
C ILE A 61 -2.07 -0.37 -13.81
N PRO A 62 -0.81 -0.28 -14.26
CA PRO A 62 0.26 -1.08 -13.69
C PRO A 62 0.51 -0.73 -12.22
N GLN A 63 0.90 -1.74 -11.43
CA GLN A 63 1.23 -1.55 -10.01
C GLN A 63 2.29 -0.47 -9.77
N HIS A 64 3.24 -0.27 -10.70
CA HIS A 64 4.27 0.76 -10.58
C HIS A 64 3.71 2.19 -10.67
N ARG A 65 2.43 2.38 -10.99
CA ARG A 65 1.77 3.68 -10.96
C ARG A 65 1.05 3.96 -9.65
N VAL A 66 0.95 2.98 -8.75
CA VAL A 66 0.41 3.19 -7.41
C VAL A 66 1.40 4.05 -6.62
N LEU A 67 0.88 5.17 -6.10
CA LEU A 67 1.64 6.17 -5.36
C LEU A 67 1.49 5.99 -3.85
N TYR A 68 0.25 5.81 -3.38
CA TYR A 68 -0.08 5.61 -1.97
C TYR A 68 -1.39 4.85 -1.79
N ILE A 69 -1.60 4.34 -0.59
CA ILE A 69 -2.85 3.74 -0.12
C ILE A 69 -3.21 4.40 1.20
N LYS A 70 -4.43 4.92 1.29
CA LYS A 70 -4.94 5.63 2.48
C LYS A 70 -6.22 5.01 3.00
N ARG A 71 -6.41 5.11 4.31
CA ARG A 71 -7.68 4.76 4.97
C ARG A 71 -8.65 5.94 4.85
N LYS A 72 -9.87 5.68 4.40
CA LYS A 72 -10.87 6.71 4.09
C LYS A 72 -11.42 7.36 5.36
N SER A 73 -11.56 6.61 6.45
CA SER A 73 -12.16 7.07 7.71
C SER A 73 -11.44 8.26 8.36
N ASP A 74 -10.12 8.34 8.23
CA ASP A 74 -9.29 9.38 8.89
C ASP A 74 -8.22 9.98 7.96
N GLY A 75 -8.16 9.52 6.71
CA GLY A 75 -7.17 9.97 5.74
C GLY A 75 -5.75 9.46 6.02
N GLU A 76 -5.56 8.51 6.94
CA GLU A 76 -4.23 8.02 7.30
C GLU A 76 -3.57 7.32 6.11
N ILE A 77 -2.34 7.73 5.80
CA ILE A 77 -1.47 7.05 4.84
C ILE A 77 -0.97 5.75 5.47
N MET A 78 -1.44 4.63 4.90
CA MET A 78 -1.13 3.28 5.36
C MET A 78 0.03 2.68 4.55
N TRP A 79 0.19 3.12 3.31
CA TRP A 79 1.36 2.84 2.48
C TRP A 79 1.66 4.03 1.55
N ASP A 80 2.93 4.38 1.38
CA ASP A 80 3.37 5.43 0.46
C ASP A 80 4.72 5.07 -0.16
N ARG A 81 4.76 5.04 -1.49
CA ARG A 81 5.96 4.67 -2.23
C ARG A 81 7.11 5.63 -2.04
N ARG A 82 6.83 6.94 -2.12
CA ARG A 82 7.86 7.99 -2.12
C ARG A 82 8.40 8.21 -0.70
N ARG A 83 7.51 8.21 0.28
CA ARG A 83 7.84 8.34 1.71
C ARG A 83 8.33 7.03 2.33
N ARG A 84 8.23 5.92 1.59
CA ARG A 84 8.51 4.55 2.03
C ARG A 84 7.78 4.20 3.32
N ILE A 85 6.51 4.56 3.42
CA ILE A 85 5.66 4.22 4.57
C ILE A 85 5.00 2.87 4.29
N ASP A 86 5.00 1.99 5.28
CA ASP A 86 4.19 0.77 5.30
C ASP A 86 3.81 0.42 6.74
N LYS A 87 2.59 0.78 7.11
CA LYS A 87 2.03 0.55 8.44
C LYS A 87 1.38 -0.83 8.59
N LEU A 88 1.22 -1.59 7.50
CA LEU A 88 0.58 -2.90 7.54
C LEU A 88 1.59 -4.01 7.86
N PHE A 89 2.78 -3.93 7.26
CA PHE A 89 3.86 -4.90 7.49
C PHE A 89 5.04 -4.33 8.27
N LEU A 90 4.98 -3.05 8.67
CA LEU A 90 6.07 -2.34 9.35
C LEU A 90 7.38 -2.46 8.56
N SER A 91 7.30 -2.19 7.25
CA SER A 91 8.44 -2.20 6.33
C SER A 91 8.78 -0.79 5.86
N GLY A 92 9.87 -0.63 5.09
CA GLY A 92 10.32 0.71 4.72
C GLY A 92 10.63 1.57 5.95
N ASN A 93 10.47 2.88 5.84
CA ASN A 93 10.76 3.80 6.94
C ASN A 93 9.91 3.54 8.19
N SER A 94 8.75 2.89 8.06
CA SER A 94 7.91 2.54 9.21
C SER A 94 8.51 1.47 10.13
N ALA A 95 9.47 0.66 9.65
CA ALA A 95 10.17 -0.29 10.50
C ALA A 95 11.04 0.44 11.55
N PHE A 96 11.67 1.54 11.14
CA PHE A 96 12.53 2.34 12.02
C PHE A 96 11.71 3.06 13.10
N ASP A 97 10.61 3.71 12.70
CA ASP A 97 9.72 4.43 13.63
C ASP A 97 9.18 3.50 14.73
N PHE A 98 8.81 2.27 14.36
CA PHE A 98 8.32 1.28 15.32
C PHE A 98 9.40 0.84 16.32
N LEU A 99 10.63 0.58 15.86
CA LEU A 99 11.73 0.18 16.73
C LEU A 99 12.14 1.33 17.67
N ALA A 100 12.14 2.57 17.20
CA ALA A 100 12.45 3.75 18.01
C ALA A 100 11.40 3.99 19.12
N PHE A 101 10.13 3.64 18.90
CA PHE A 101 9.10 3.74 19.94
C PHE A 101 9.28 2.72 21.08
N LEU A 102 9.92 1.58 20.81
CA LEU A 102 10.11 0.51 21.79
C LEU A 102 11.42 0.60 22.59
N SER A 103 12.32 1.54 22.26
CA SER A 103 13.58 1.78 22.99
C SER A 103 13.44 2.86 24.04
#